data_AF-A0A6F8XR70-F1
#
_entry.id   AF-A0A6F8XR70-F1
#
_cell.length_a   1.000
_cell.length_b   1.000
_cell.length_c   1.000
_cell.angle_alpha   90.00
_cell.angle_beta   90.00
_cell.angle_gamma   90.00
#
_symmetry.space_group_name_H-M   'P 1'
#
loop_
_entity.id
_entity.type
_entity.pdbx_description
1 polymer ?
#
loop_
_entity_poly.entity_id
_entity_poly.type
_entity_poly.pdbx_seq_one_letter_code
_entity_poly.pdbx_strand_id
1 'polypeptide(L)'
;MAIKVYAARLDWLGLLFLGLVGGLIFTSVATLFQVTVSPSAAFTVWVPLDQAGSLTGPNRLPEGVSVQPSAQVRALVEEPTATQSLLHMATSLPTKCVVIAMLFLLVRIVREARRGDPFTAGNVRLLRRLGVTLLAGGIAADLIEELAYRALVAPIIDGPVGGFIWSGWWLSGIAFLAIAEVFKRGVRMRVELDGVI
;
A
#
# COMPACT_ATOMS: atom_id res chain seq x y z
N MET A 1 44.53 -17.35 28.12
CA MET A 1 44.30 -16.61 26.86
C MET A 1 42.85 -16.85 26.46
N ALA A 2 41.93 -16.04 26.99
CA ALA A 2 40.49 -16.21 26.79
C ALA A 2 40.07 -15.53 25.48
N ILE A 3 39.66 -16.34 24.51
CA ILE A 3 39.08 -15.88 23.25
C ILE A 3 37.74 -15.22 23.61
N LYS A 4 37.72 -13.88 23.60
CA LYS A 4 36.49 -13.09 23.59
C LYS A 4 35.73 -13.43 22.32
N VAL A 5 34.77 -14.35 22.42
CA VAL A 5 33.71 -14.53 21.43
C VAL A 5 32.82 -13.30 21.52
N TYR A 6 33.24 -12.21 20.87
CA TYR A 6 32.36 -11.11 20.49
C TYR A 6 31.42 -11.66 19.41
N ALA A 7 30.37 -12.36 19.83
CA ALA A 7 29.19 -12.48 18.98
C ALA A 7 28.69 -11.06 18.78
N ALA A 8 28.94 -10.49 17.59
CA ALA A 8 28.36 -9.24 17.17
C ALA A 8 26.85 -9.37 17.33
N ARG A 9 26.28 -8.77 18.39
CA ARG A 9 24.84 -8.64 18.55
C ARG A 9 24.38 -7.84 17.36
N LEU A 10 23.84 -8.53 16.36
CA LEU A 10 23.21 -7.93 15.19
C LEU A 10 22.18 -6.92 15.73
N ASP A 11 22.42 -5.61 15.54
CA ASP A 11 21.49 -4.57 15.95
C ASP A 11 20.27 -4.66 15.02
N TRP A 12 19.37 -5.57 15.36
CA TRP A 12 18.20 -5.92 14.57
C TRP A 12 17.27 -4.71 14.41
N LEU A 13 17.23 -3.81 15.40
CA LEU A 13 16.54 -2.53 15.33
C LEU A 13 17.20 -1.56 14.34
N GLY A 14 18.54 -1.54 14.30
CA GLY A 14 19.30 -0.80 13.30
C GLY A 14 19.04 -1.27 11.87
N LEU A 15 19.04 -2.60 11.66
CA LEU A 15 18.72 -3.20 10.35
C LEU A 15 17.28 -2.91 9.93
N LEU A 16 16.32 -3.07 10.85
CA LEU A 16 14.92 -2.77 10.58
C LEU A 16 14.72 -1.28 10.25
N PHE A 17 15.36 -0.39 11.01
CA PHE A 17 15.32 1.05 10.72
C PHE A 17 15.87 1.37 9.32
N LEU A 18 17.01 0.80 8.96
CA LEU A 18 17.63 1.03 7.65
C LEU A 18 16.77 0.47 6.51
N GLY A 19 16.18 -0.72 6.71
CA GLY A 19 15.23 -1.31 5.77
C GLY A 19 13.98 -0.45 5.58
N LEU A 20 13.41 0.08 6.66
CA LEU A 20 12.24 0.97 6.59
C LEU A 20 12.56 2.29 5.87
N VAL A 21 13.71 2.90 6.15
CA VAL A 21 14.14 4.13 5.46
C VAL A 21 14.40 3.86 3.98
N GLY A 22 15.09 2.78 3.64
CA GLY A 22 15.32 2.36 2.26
C GLY A 22 14.00 2.12 1.52
N GLY A 23 13.07 1.40 2.13
CA GLY A 23 11.74 1.17 1.59
C GLY A 23 10.94 2.46 1.39
N LEU A 24 11.00 3.40 2.34
CA LEU A 24 10.35 4.70 2.23
C LEU A 24 10.91 5.53 1.07
N ILE A 25 12.24 5.61 0.94
CA ILE A 25 12.90 6.33 -0.15
C ILE A 25 12.53 5.69 -1.49
N PHE A 26 12.67 4.37 -1.60
CA PHE A 26 12.38 3.63 -2.83
C PHE A 26 10.93 3.83 -3.28
N THR A 27 9.96 3.64 -2.38
CA THR A 27 8.53 3.82 -2.69
C THR A 27 8.19 5.26 -3.05
N SER A 28 8.78 6.24 -2.36
CA SER A 28 8.57 7.66 -2.67
C SER A 28 9.13 8.03 -4.04
N VAL A 29 10.35 7.58 -4.36
CA VAL A 29 11.00 7.83 -5.67
C VAL A 29 10.23 7.14 -6.79
N ALA A 30 9.84 5.88 -6.62
CA ALA A 30 9.04 5.16 -7.61
C ALA A 30 7.69 5.83 -7.86
N THR A 31 7.05 6.37 -6.82
CA THR A 31 5.79 7.11 -6.94
C THR A 31 5.99 8.43 -7.68
N LEU A 32 7.04 9.19 -7.34
CA LEU A 32 7.38 10.43 -8.05
C LEU A 32 7.68 10.18 -9.53
N PHE A 33 8.43 9.13 -9.85
CA PHE A 33 8.72 8.74 -11.23
C PHE A 33 7.45 8.40 -12.01
N GLN A 34 6.51 7.68 -11.40
CA GLN A 34 5.21 7.40 -12.04
C GLN A 34 4.43 8.70 -12.33
N VAL A 35 4.40 9.65 -11.40
CA VAL A 35 3.67 10.91 -11.58
C VAL A 35 4.30 11.78 -12.67
N THR A 36 5.62 11.76 -12.82
CA THR A 36 6.31 12.64 -13.78
C THR A 36 6.44 12.04 -15.19
N VAL A 37 6.64 10.73 -15.31
CA VAL A 37 6.93 10.07 -16.60
C VAL A 37 5.71 9.37 -17.18
N SER A 38 4.81 8.87 -16.34
CA SER A 38 3.66 8.08 -16.79
C SER A 38 2.45 8.84 -17.37
N PRO A 39 2.24 10.18 -17.22
CA PRO A 39 1.01 10.81 -17.73
C PRO A 39 0.90 10.82 -19.27
N SER A 40 1.98 10.57 -20.00
CA SER A 40 2.00 10.49 -21.46
C SER A 40 2.38 9.11 -21.99
N ALA A 41 2.55 8.11 -21.12
CA ALA A 41 2.93 6.77 -21.53
C ALA A 41 1.68 5.93 -21.83
N ALA A 42 1.75 5.12 -22.89
CA ALA A 42 0.71 4.12 -23.15
C ALA A 42 0.57 3.19 -21.95
N PHE A 43 -0.67 2.87 -21.58
CA PHE A 43 -0.95 1.99 -20.43
C PHE A 43 -1.92 0.88 -20.82
N THR A 44 -1.85 -0.24 -20.09
CA THR A 44 -2.73 -1.37 -20.31
C THR A 44 -3.81 -1.44 -19.24
N VAL A 45 -5.05 -1.66 -19.64
CA VAL A 45 -6.18 -1.89 -18.73
C VAL A 45 -6.71 -3.30 -18.91
N TRP A 46 -7.02 -3.97 -17.81
CA TRP A 46 -7.70 -5.26 -17.85
C TRP A 46 -9.17 -5.06 -18.19
N VAL A 47 -9.64 -5.75 -19.22
CA VAL A 47 -11.01 -5.69 -19.74
C VAL A 47 -11.53 -7.12 -19.88
N PRO A 48 -12.78 -7.42 -19.45
CA PRO A 48 -13.40 -8.72 -19.68
C PRO A 48 -13.46 -9.05 -21.17
N LEU A 49 -13.08 -10.26 -21.58
CA LEU A 49 -12.98 -10.60 -23.01
C LEU A 49 -14.34 -10.64 -23.71
N ASP A 50 -15.40 -11.01 -23.00
CA ASP A 50 -16.78 -10.97 -23.51
C ASP A 50 -17.24 -9.55 -23.88
N GLN A 51 -16.59 -8.54 -23.31
CA GLN A 51 -16.84 -7.11 -23.51
C GLN A 51 -15.82 -6.44 -24.44
N ALA A 52 -14.64 -7.06 -24.62
CA ALA A 52 -13.65 -6.67 -25.62
C ALA A 52 -14.18 -7.10 -27.00
N GLY A 53 -15.08 -6.28 -27.57
CA GLY A 53 -15.89 -6.59 -28.75
C GLY A 53 -15.14 -7.37 -29.82
N SER A 54 -15.46 -8.66 -29.92
CA SER A 54 -14.91 -9.65 -30.87
C SER A 54 -13.38 -9.71 -30.96
N LEU A 55 -12.86 -10.93 -31.04
CA LEU A 55 -11.46 -11.19 -31.41
C LEU A 55 -11.21 -10.82 -32.89
N THR A 56 -11.40 -9.56 -33.29
CA THR A 56 -11.16 -8.98 -34.63
C THR A 56 -9.68 -8.74 -34.91
N GLY A 57 -8.82 -9.59 -34.37
CA GLY A 57 -7.38 -9.65 -34.68
C GLY A 57 -7.03 -10.93 -35.44
N PRO A 58 -5.85 -10.98 -36.08
CA PRO A 58 -5.42 -12.11 -36.92
C PRO A 58 -5.23 -13.45 -36.17
N ASN A 59 -5.28 -13.45 -34.84
CA ASN A 59 -5.17 -14.65 -34.01
C ASN A 59 -6.56 -15.23 -33.71
N ARG A 60 -7.13 -15.95 -34.69
CA ARG A 60 -8.21 -16.90 -34.41
C ARG A 60 -7.68 -17.99 -33.47
N LEU A 61 -8.46 -18.30 -32.44
CA LEU A 61 -8.15 -19.42 -31.55
C LEU A 61 -8.15 -20.73 -32.36
N PRO A 62 -7.22 -21.67 -32.09
CA PRO A 62 -7.25 -23.00 -32.71
C PRO A 62 -8.58 -23.71 -32.46
N GLU A 63 -8.99 -24.57 -33.39
CA GLU A 63 -10.20 -25.38 -33.23
C GLU A 63 -10.15 -26.19 -31.92
N GLY A 64 -11.27 -26.18 -31.17
CA GLY A 64 -11.38 -26.82 -29.86
C GLY A 64 -10.99 -25.95 -28.65
N VAL A 65 -10.49 -24.73 -28.86
CA VAL A 65 -10.20 -23.77 -27.79
C VAL A 65 -11.37 -22.79 -27.64
N SER A 66 -12.02 -22.81 -26.47
CA SER A 66 -13.01 -21.79 -26.09
C SER A 66 -12.40 -20.82 -25.08
N VAL A 67 -12.86 -19.58 -25.09
CA VAL A 67 -12.47 -18.63 -24.06
C VAL A 67 -13.43 -18.71 -22.89
N GLN A 68 -12.88 -18.81 -21.69
CA GLN A 68 -13.66 -18.69 -20.48
C GLN A 68 -14.25 -17.26 -20.40
N PRO A 69 -15.56 -17.10 -20.09
CA PRO A 69 -16.18 -15.77 -19.96
C PRO A 69 -15.50 -14.87 -18.93
N SER A 70 -14.81 -15.45 -17.94
CA SER A 70 -14.01 -14.74 -16.93
C SER A 70 -12.60 -14.35 -17.39
N ALA A 71 -12.22 -14.68 -18.63
CA ALA A 71 -10.90 -14.32 -19.15
C ALA A 71 -10.80 -12.80 -19.31
N GLN A 72 -9.67 -12.25 -18.88
CA GLN A 72 -9.36 -10.82 -19.01
C GLN A 72 -8.32 -10.63 -20.10
N VAL A 73 -8.49 -9.58 -20.91
CA VAL A 73 -7.50 -9.14 -21.91
C VAL A 73 -6.96 -7.78 -21.51
N ARG A 74 -5.69 -7.52 -21.86
CA ARG A 74 -5.09 -6.19 -21.73
C ARG A 74 -5.40 -5.35 -22.95
N ALA A 75 -6.23 -4.32 -22.78
CA ALA A 75 -6.41 -3.27 -23.78
C ALA A 75 -5.28 -2.26 -23.64
N LEU A 76 -4.55 -1.99 -24.71
CA LEU A 76 -3.53 -0.93 -24.76
C LEU A 76 -4.19 0.39 -25.15
N VAL A 77 -4.01 1.42 -24.33
CA VAL A 77 -4.38 2.79 -24.65
C VAL A 77 -3.12 3.50 -25.15
N GLU A 78 -2.97 3.64 -26.47
CA GLU A 78 -1.76 4.18 -27.11
C GLU A 78 -1.62 5.71 -26.95
N GLU A 79 -2.74 6.44 -27.08
CA GLU A 79 -2.79 7.90 -26.95
C GLU A 79 -3.76 8.31 -25.82
N PRO A 80 -3.32 8.21 -24.56
CA PRO A 80 -4.21 8.52 -23.45
C PRO A 80 -4.51 10.02 -23.38
N THR A 81 -5.79 10.35 -23.21
CA THR A 81 -6.20 11.72 -22.89
C THR A 81 -5.73 12.11 -21.48
N ALA A 82 -5.56 13.41 -21.22
CA ALA A 82 -5.15 13.90 -19.89
C ALA A 82 -6.03 13.36 -18.75
N THR A 83 -7.34 13.25 -18.98
CA THR A 83 -8.30 12.69 -18.01
C THR A 83 -8.07 11.19 -17.78
N GLN A 84 -7.83 10.40 -18.83
CA GLN A 84 -7.53 8.98 -18.71
C GLN A 84 -6.22 8.72 -17.97
N SER A 85 -5.19 9.53 -18.23
CA SER A 85 -3.93 9.46 -17.49
C SER A 85 -4.12 9.78 -16.01
N LEU A 86 -4.93 10.80 -15.68
CA LEU A 86 -5.22 11.19 -14.30
C LEU A 86 -6.02 10.09 -13.57
N LEU A 87 -7.01 9.49 -14.24
CA LEU A 87 -7.76 8.35 -13.72
C LEU A 87 -6.87 7.12 -13.52
N HIS A 88 -5.98 6.83 -14.48
CA HIS A 88 -5.01 5.74 -14.36
C HIS A 88 -4.05 5.94 -13.18
N MET A 89 -3.61 7.17 -12.92
CA MET A 89 -2.85 7.47 -11.70
C MET A 89 -3.69 7.27 -10.44
N ALA A 90 -4.94 7.71 -10.46
CA ALA A 90 -5.87 7.57 -9.34
C ALA A 90 -6.20 6.09 -9.01
N THR A 91 -5.96 5.13 -9.92
CA THR A 91 -6.13 3.70 -9.64
C THR A 91 -4.99 3.07 -8.83
N SER A 92 -3.94 3.81 -8.49
CA SER A 92 -2.79 3.26 -7.73
C SER A 92 -2.11 4.23 -6.78
N LEU A 93 -2.26 5.54 -6.97
CA LEU A 93 -1.67 6.56 -6.10
C LEU A 93 -2.21 6.54 -4.67
N PRO A 94 -3.53 6.40 -4.42
CA PRO A 94 -4.07 6.41 -3.06
C PRO A 94 -3.40 5.36 -2.15
N THR A 95 -3.28 4.12 -2.60
CA THR A 95 -2.62 3.03 -1.87
C THR A 95 -1.15 3.35 -1.62
N LYS A 96 -0.44 3.90 -2.63
CA LYS A 96 0.97 4.33 -2.46
C LYS A 96 1.11 5.42 -1.40
N CYS A 97 0.21 6.39 -1.35
CA CYS A 97 0.19 7.42 -0.31
C CYS A 97 0.01 6.82 1.08
N VAL A 98 -0.89 5.84 1.23
CA VAL A 98 -1.09 5.12 2.51
C VAL A 98 0.18 4.37 2.91
N VAL A 99 0.82 3.66 1.97
CA VAL A 99 2.08 2.93 2.21
C VAL A 99 3.21 3.88 2.63
N ILE A 100 3.37 5.02 1.96
CA ILE A 100 4.38 6.02 2.31
C ILE A 100 4.12 6.58 3.71
N ALA A 101 2.86 6.90 4.06
CA ALA A 101 2.49 7.37 5.38
C ALA A 101 2.74 6.30 6.46
N MET A 102 2.41 5.03 6.18
CA MET A 102 2.68 3.88 7.03
C MET A 102 4.18 3.74 7.31
N LEU A 103 5.00 3.70 6.26
CA LEU A 103 6.45 3.58 6.36
C LEU A 103 7.05 4.76 7.14
N PHE A 104 6.61 5.98 6.86
CA PHE A 104 7.05 7.17 7.60
C PHE A 104 6.75 7.08 9.10
N LEU A 105 5.54 6.67 9.47
CA LEU A 105 5.16 6.51 10.88
C LEU A 105 5.95 5.39 11.55
N LEU A 106 6.18 4.27 10.87
CA LEU A 106 7.03 3.17 11.37
C LEU A 106 8.48 3.62 11.57
N VAL A 107 9.07 4.34 10.61
CA VAL A 107 10.41 4.94 10.74
C VAL A 107 10.48 5.82 11.98
N ARG A 108 9.45 6.64 12.24
CA ARG A 108 9.41 7.48 13.45
C ARG A 108 9.33 6.64 14.72
N ILE A 109 8.44 5.66 14.80
CA ILE A 109 8.29 4.78 15.98
C ILE A 109 9.61 4.08 16.30
N VAL A 110 10.25 3.49 15.29
CA VAL A 110 11.52 2.76 15.46
C VAL A 110 12.65 3.70 15.83
N ARG A 111 12.70 4.89 15.24
CA ARG A 111 13.70 5.90 15.59
C ARG A 111 13.60 6.34 17.04
N GLU A 112 12.39 6.59 17.55
CA GLU A 112 12.19 6.96 18.95
C GLU A 112 12.55 5.78 19.88
N ALA A 113 12.13 4.55 19.54
CA ALA A 113 12.49 3.35 20.30
C ALA A 113 14.01 3.05 20.32
N ARG A 114 14.76 3.46 19.29
CA ARG A 114 16.23 3.35 19.28
C ARG A 114 16.93 4.40 20.13
N ARG A 115 16.30 5.55 20.35
CA ARG A 115 16.90 6.70 21.08
C ARG A 115 16.66 6.65 22.58
N GLY A 116 15.74 5.82 23.04
CA GLY A 116 15.37 5.75 24.45
C GLY A 116 14.25 4.74 24.68
N ASP A 117 13.30 5.10 25.53
CA ASP A 117 12.24 4.19 25.93
C ASP A 117 11.15 4.04 24.83
N PRO A 118 10.80 2.81 24.41
CA PRO A 118 9.66 2.57 23.53
C PRO A 118 8.30 2.92 24.17
N PHE A 119 8.14 2.84 25.48
CA PHE A 119 6.91 3.10 26.23
C PHE A 119 6.78 4.57 26.61
N THR A 120 6.60 5.41 25.59
CA THR A 120 6.28 6.84 25.77
C THR A 120 4.88 7.16 25.26
N ALA A 121 4.27 8.20 25.84
CA ALA A 121 3.02 8.75 25.32
C ALA A 121 3.15 9.23 23.86
N GLY A 122 4.37 9.59 23.43
CA GLY A 122 4.69 9.89 22.03
C GLY A 122 4.48 8.69 21.12
N ASN A 123 5.07 7.55 21.46
CA ASN A 123 4.94 6.32 20.65
C ASN A 123 3.51 5.78 20.63
N VAL A 124 2.76 5.90 21.73
CA VAL A 124 1.32 5.58 21.74
C VAL A 124 0.56 6.42 20.71
N ARG A 125 0.82 7.72 20.63
CA ARG A 125 0.19 8.60 19.63
C ARG A 125 0.59 8.23 18.21
N LEU A 126 1.84 7.85 17.98
CA LEU A 126 2.30 7.41 16.66
C LEU A 126 1.65 6.09 16.24
N LEU A 127 1.56 5.10 17.14
CA LEU A 127 0.88 3.82 16.89
C LEU A 127 -0.62 4.03 16.61
N ARG A 128 -1.29 4.93 17.35
CA ARG A 128 -2.69 5.29 17.06
C ARG A 128 -2.84 5.93 15.68
N ARG A 129 -1.96 6.87 15.33
CA ARG A 129 -1.96 7.50 14.00
C ARG A 129 -1.75 6.44 12.92
N LEU A 130 -0.81 5.51 13.12
CA LEU A 130 -0.56 4.40 12.19
C LEU A 130 -1.82 3.53 12.01
N GLY A 131 -2.46 3.13 13.10
CA GLY A 131 -3.70 2.35 13.05
C GLY A 131 -4.84 3.07 12.34
N VAL A 132 -5.06 4.36 12.64
CA VAL A 132 -6.08 5.19 11.96
C VAL A 132 -5.74 5.38 10.48
N THR A 133 -4.48 5.64 10.14
CA THR A 133 -4.03 5.81 8.75
C THR A 133 -4.27 4.55 7.94
N LEU A 134 -3.98 3.37 8.48
CA LEU A 134 -4.22 2.11 7.78
C LEU A 134 -5.71 1.80 7.66
N LEU A 135 -6.48 2.01 8.74
CA LEU A 135 -7.91 1.76 8.74
C LEU A 135 -8.66 2.70 7.80
N ALA A 136 -8.60 4.01 8.05
CA ALA A 136 -9.34 5.00 7.28
C ALA A 136 -8.70 5.26 5.92
N GLY A 137 -7.37 5.35 5.86
CA GLY A 137 -6.65 5.60 4.62
C GLY A 137 -6.71 4.41 3.66
N GLY A 138 -6.60 3.18 4.16
CA GLY A 138 -6.74 1.98 3.33
C GLY A 138 -8.13 1.83 2.74
N ILE A 139 -9.19 2.03 3.55
CA ILE A 139 -10.57 2.02 3.05
C ILE A 139 -10.80 3.13 2.01
N ALA A 140 -10.32 4.34 2.28
CA ALA A 140 -10.44 5.45 1.35
C ALA A 140 -9.68 5.17 0.04
N ALA A 141 -8.49 4.57 0.13
CA ALA A 141 -7.70 4.21 -1.04
C ALA A 141 -8.43 3.17 -1.91
N ASP A 142 -8.92 2.08 -1.32
CA ASP A 142 -9.67 1.05 -2.05
C ASP A 142 -10.87 1.65 -2.78
N LEU A 143 -11.64 2.54 -2.12
CA LEU A 143 -12.80 3.19 -2.72
C LEU A 143 -12.42 4.13 -3.87
N ILE A 144 -11.38 4.95 -3.69
CA ILE A 144 -10.94 5.89 -4.72
C ILE A 144 -10.40 5.12 -5.93
N GLU A 145 -9.58 4.09 -5.71
CA GLU A 145 -8.98 3.29 -6.77
C GLU A 145 -10.03 2.52 -7.57
N GLU A 146 -11.03 1.94 -6.89
CA GLU A 146 -12.16 1.27 -7.52
C GLU A 146 -13.00 2.24 -8.38
N LEU A 147 -13.33 3.41 -7.84
CA LEU A 147 -14.10 4.42 -8.59
C LEU A 147 -13.32 4.95 -9.79
N ALA A 148 -12.00 5.17 -9.63
CA ALA A 148 -11.14 5.59 -10.70
C ALA A 148 -11.03 4.53 -11.81
N TYR A 149 -10.90 3.26 -11.43
CA TYR A 149 -10.86 2.14 -12.38
C TYR A 149 -12.19 2.01 -13.14
N ARG A 150 -13.33 2.09 -12.43
CA ARG A 150 -14.66 2.09 -13.08
C ARG A 150 -14.83 3.24 -14.06
N ALA A 151 -14.45 4.45 -13.66
CA ALA A 151 -14.52 5.62 -14.54
C ALA A 151 -13.60 5.50 -15.76
N LEU A 152 -12.44 4.84 -15.61
CA LEU A 152 -11.49 4.59 -16.69
C LEU A 152 -12.01 3.56 -17.70
N VAL A 153 -12.72 2.53 -17.22
CA VAL A 153 -13.20 1.39 -18.02
C VAL A 153 -14.60 1.62 -18.61
N ALA A 154 -15.44 2.43 -17.96
CA ALA A 154 -16.80 2.75 -18.40
C ALA A 154 -16.93 3.18 -19.88
N PRO A 155 -16.01 3.98 -20.47
CA PRO A 155 -16.10 4.33 -21.89
C PRO A 155 -15.59 3.23 -22.85
N ILE A 156 -15.05 2.13 -22.32
CA ILE A 156 -14.39 1.06 -23.09
C ILE A 156 -15.28 -0.19 -23.20
N ILE A 157 -16.14 -0.44 -22.21
CA ILE A 157 -16.93 -1.68 -22.11
C ILE A 157 -18.42 -1.40 -21.99
N ASP A 158 -19.24 -2.25 -22.61
CA ASP A 158 -20.71 -2.22 -22.49
C ASP A 158 -21.19 -3.22 -21.42
N GLY A 159 -21.02 -2.89 -20.14
CA GLY A 159 -21.40 -3.80 -19.05
C GLY A 159 -20.86 -3.47 -17.66
N PRO A 160 -21.24 -4.25 -16.63
CA PRO A 160 -20.79 -4.03 -15.28
C PRO A 160 -19.30 -4.34 -15.14
N VAL A 161 -18.56 -3.36 -14.60
CA VAL A 161 -17.16 -3.54 -14.19
C VAL A 161 -17.13 -4.45 -12.95
N GLY A 162 -16.14 -5.35 -12.88
CA GLY A 162 -16.05 -6.45 -11.89
C GLY A 162 -16.15 -6.07 -10.39
N GLY A 163 -16.15 -7.10 -9.54
CA GLY A 163 -16.44 -6.97 -8.11
C GLY A 163 -15.35 -6.29 -7.27
N PHE A 164 -15.78 -5.56 -6.24
CA PHE A 164 -14.92 -4.89 -5.27
C PHE A 164 -14.27 -5.90 -4.31
N ILE A 165 -12.93 -5.98 -4.32
CA ILE A 165 -12.17 -6.84 -3.41
C ILE A 165 -11.54 -5.96 -2.34
N TRP A 166 -11.93 -6.20 -1.09
CA TRP A 166 -11.34 -5.53 0.06
C TRP A 166 -9.89 -6.00 0.27
N SER A 167 -8.96 -5.06 0.25
CA SER A 167 -7.52 -5.27 0.46
C SER A 167 -7.13 -5.84 1.83
N GLY A 168 -8.00 -5.75 2.83
CA GLY A 168 -7.74 -6.20 4.20
C GLY A 168 -7.02 -5.18 5.09
N TRP A 169 -6.77 -3.94 4.63
CA TRP A 169 -6.09 -2.88 5.42
C TRP A 169 -6.72 -2.64 6.80
N TRP A 170 -8.03 -2.84 6.92
CA TRP A 170 -8.79 -2.67 8.15
C TRP A 170 -8.30 -3.56 9.30
N LEU A 171 -7.87 -4.79 9.00
CA LEU A 171 -7.33 -5.71 10.01
C LEU A 171 -6.03 -5.18 10.59
N SER A 172 -5.11 -4.72 9.73
CA SER A 172 -3.86 -4.11 10.16
C SER A 172 -4.09 -2.84 10.96
N GLY A 173 -5.03 -2.00 10.54
CA GLY A 173 -5.41 -0.79 11.27
C GLY A 173 -5.91 -1.09 12.69
N ILE A 174 -6.84 -2.04 12.84
CA ILE A 174 -7.34 -2.50 14.14
C ILE A 174 -6.21 -3.09 14.99
N ALA A 175 -5.34 -3.91 14.40
CA ALA A 175 -4.21 -4.51 15.11
C ALA A 175 -3.28 -3.43 15.70
N PHE A 176 -2.92 -2.41 14.93
CA PHE A 176 -2.08 -1.32 15.44
C PHE A 176 -2.79 -0.45 16.49
N LEU A 177 -4.11 -0.27 16.40
CA LEU A 177 -4.89 0.39 17.45
C LEU A 177 -4.88 -0.42 18.75
N ALA A 178 -5.03 -1.74 18.67
CA ALA A 178 -4.92 -2.63 19.81
C ALA A 178 -3.53 -2.58 20.45
N ILE A 179 -2.47 -2.64 19.64
CA ILE A 179 -1.08 -2.49 20.10
C ILE A 179 -0.88 -1.13 20.79
N ALA A 180 -1.45 -0.05 20.25
CA ALA A 180 -1.34 1.26 20.86
C ALA A 180 -1.97 1.31 22.26
N GLU A 181 -3.09 0.61 22.48
CA GLU A 181 -3.72 0.53 23.79
C GLU A 181 -2.92 -0.31 24.78
N VAL A 182 -2.26 -1.39 24.32
CA VAL A 182 -1.31 -2.15 25.13
C VAL A 182 -0.14 -1.27 25.57
N PHE A 183 0.45 -0.50 24.64
CA PHE A 183 1.53 0.43 24.95
C PHE A 183 1.09 1.49 25.94
N LYS A 184 -0.13 2.02 25.82
CA LYS A 184 -0.69 2.99 26.77
C LYS A 184 -0.78 2.42 28.19
N ARG A 185 -1.15 1.14 28.34
CA ARG A 185 -1.14 0.46 29.65
C ARG A 185 0.28 0.31 30.19
N GLY A 186 1.25 -0.04 29.33
CA GLY A 186 2.67 -0.12 29.70
C GLY A 186 3.24 1.22 30.18
N VAL A 187 2.90 2.33 29.51
CA VAL A 187 3.27 3.69 29.95
C VAL A 187 2.74 3.98 31.35
N ARG A 188 1.46 3.64 31.62
CA ARG A 188 0.85 3.87 32.93
C ARG A 188 1.53 3.07 34.04
N MET A 189 1.79 1.78 33.80
CA MET A 189 2.49 0.92 34.78
C MET A 189 3.88 1.46 35.12
N ARG A 190 4.59 2.00 34.12
CA ARG A 190 5.90 2.60 34.34
C ARG A 190 5.83 3.84 35.23
N VAL A 191 4.87 4.73 34.99
CA VAL A 191 4.65 5.92 35.82
C VAL A 191 4.32 5.52 37.26
N GLU A 192 3.55 4.46 37.46
CA GLU A 192 3.24 3.92 38.79
C GLU A 192 4.50 3.36 39.48
N LEU A 193 5.40 2.67 38.76
CA LEU A 193 6.67 2.16 39.30
C LEU A 193 7.67 3.27 39.64
N ASP A 194 7.81 4.27 38.77
CA ASP A 194 8.71 5.40 38.98
C ASP A 194 8.27 6.28 40.18
N GLY A 195 7.01 6.16 40.64
CA GLY A 195 6.47 6.85 41.81
C GLY A 195 6.62 6.12 43.16
N VAL A 196 7.11 4.87 43.16
CA VAL A 196 7.29 4.05 44.38
C VAL A 196 8.73 4.11 44.92
N ILE A 197 9.69 4.51 44.09
CA ILE A 197 11.12 4.66 44.43
C ILE A 197 11.39 6.10 44.87
#